data_AF-A0A2H6MXM7-F1
#
_entry.id   AF-A0A2H6MXM7-F1
#
_cell.length_a   1.000
_cell.length_b   1.000
_cell.length_c   1.000
_cell.angle_alpha   90.00
_cell.angle_beta   90.00
_cell.angle_gamma   90.00
#
_symmetry.space_group_name_H-M   'P 1'
#
loop_
_entity.id
_entity.type
_entity.pdbx_description
1 polymer ?
#
loop_
_entity_poly.entity_id
_entity_poly.type
_entity_poly.pdbx_seq_one_letter_code
_entity_poly.pdbx_strand_id
1 'polypeptide(L)'
;LKLEVTEAPRCTIRPSGTYVSVSAVLNIFLNPPDKPQILLSSLVMESRLSAKVMLHNNAIRVHLDLRRFRIYSNQSAFESLALLPLQAPLKTLLQMTIMPFINEKIKRG
;
A
#
# COMPACT_ATOMS: atom_id res chain seq x y z
N LEU A 1 8.97 7.47 7.81
CA LEU A 1 8.40 7.05 6.52
C LEU A 1 6.99 7.62 6.42
N LYS A 2 6.63 8.21 5.29
CA LYS A 2 5.31 8.78 5.04
C LYS A 2 4.71 8.11 3.81
N LEU A 3 3.48 7.62 3.94
CA LEU A 3 2.74 6.98 2.85
C LEU A 3 1.52 7.84 2.52
N GLU A 4 1.38 8.22 1.27
CA GLU A 4 0.30 9.10 0.81
C GLU A 4 -0.33 8.55 -0.47
N VAL A 5 -1.64 8.35 -0.46
CA VAL A 5 -2.38 7.89 -1.63
C VAL A 5 -2.44 9.02 -2.66
N THR A 6 -2.06 8.75 -3.91
CA THR A 6 -1.97 9.77 -4.98
C THR A 6 -3.28 10.00 -5.71
N GLU A 7 -4.13 8.97 -5.75
CA GLU A 7 -5.42 9.01 -6.44
C GLU A 7 -6.44 8.11 -5.73
N ALA A 8 -7.73 8.33 -6.00
CA ALA A 8 -8.78 7.50 -5.41
C ALA A 8 -8.56 6.00 -5.74
N PRO A 9 -8.60 5.09 -4.74
CA PRO A 9 -8.46 3.67 -4.99
C PRO A 9 -9.46 3.15 -6.01
N ARG A 10 -8.98 2.40 -7.00
CA ARG A 10 -9.83 1.85 -8.07
C ARG A 10 -10.30 0.44 -7.72
N CYS A 11 -11.60 0.28 -7.53
CA CYS A 11 -12.23 -1.03 -7.36
C CYS A 11 -12.57 -1.63 -8.72
N THR A 12 -12.29 -2.91 -8.92
CA THR A 12 -12.63 -3.64 -10.15
C THR A 12 -13.23 -4.99 -9.79
N ILE A 13 -14.46 -5.24 -10.25
CA ILE A 13 -15.18 -6.49 -10.08
C ILE A 13 -15.07 -7.27 -11.39
N ARG A 14 -14.62 -8.53 -11.31
CA ARG A 14 -14.54 -9.46 -12.45
C ARG A 14 -15.05 -10.84 -12.00
N PRO A 15 -15.43 -11.72 -12.94
CA PRO A 15 -15.75 -13.11 -12.60
C PRO A 15 -14.62 -13.83 -11.84
N SER A 16 -13.36 -13.45 -12.09
CA SER A 16 -12.18 -13.97 -11.40
C SER A 16 -11.92 -13.34 -10.01
N GLY A 17 -12.84 -12.52 -9.53
CA GLY A 17 -12.79 -11.89 -8.20
C GLY A 17 -12.78 -10.36 -8.23
N THR A 18 -12.87 -9.79 -7.03
CA THR A 18 -12.85 -8.34 -6.81
C THR A 18 -11.47 -7.90 -6.36
N TYR A 19 -11.00 -6.77 -6.90
CA TYR A 19 -9.69 -6.23 -6.62
C TYR A 19 -9.75 -4.72 -6.38
N VAL A 20 -8.85 -4.22 -5.54
CA VAL A 20 -8.64 -2.79 -5.32
C VAL A 20 -7.21 -2.46 -5.70
N SER A 21 -7.05 -1.56 -6.66
CA SER A 21 -5.74 -1.01 -7.04
C SER A 21 -5.51 0.30 -6.28
N VAL A 22 -4.34 0.44 -5.67
CA VAL A 22 -3.94 1.62 -4.90
C VAL A 22 -2.58 2.09 -5.38
N SER A 23 -2.55 3.34 -5.81
CA SER A 23 -1.33 4.09 -6.15
C SER A 23 -1.04 5.08 -5.04
N ALA A 24 0.22 5.13 -4.62
CA ALA A 24 0.66 5.97 -3.52
C ALA A 24 2.10 6.43 -3.72
N VAL A 25 2.50 7.47 -3.00
CA VAL A 25 3.90 7.87 -2.83
C VAL A 25 4.39 7.48 -1.45
N LEU A 26 5.59 6.93 -1.42
CA LEU A 26 6.31 6.50 -0.24
C LEU A 26 7.56 7.37 -0.08
N ASN A 27 7.53 8.25 0.92
CA ASN A 27 8.63 9.14 1.24
C ASN A 27 9.44 8.60 2.42
N ILE A 28 10.75 8.47 2.21
CA ILE A 28 11.73 8.02 3.19
C ILE A 28 12.51 9.24 3.67
N PHE A 29 12.53 9.45 4.98
CA PHE A 29 13.18 10.60 5.59
C PHE A 29 14.28 10.15 6.55
N LEU A 30 15.39 10.89 6.56
CA LEU A 30 16.34 10.90 7.66
C LEU A 30 15.82 11.87 8.72
N ASN A 31 15.82 11.44 9.98
CA ASN A 31 15.36 12.25 11.11
C ASN A 31 16.53 12.46 12.09
N PRO A 32 17.43 13.43 11.83
CA PRO A 32 18.53 13.71 12.74
C PRO A 32 18.02 14.38 14.02
N PRO A 33 18.67 14.17 15.18
CA PRO A 33 18.36 14.91 16.39
C PRO A 33 18.46 16.43 16.17
N ASP A 34 17.48 17.17 16.68
CA ASP A 34 17.43 18.64 16.69
C ASP A 34 17.54 19.32 15.32
N LYS A 35 17.25 18.59 14.23
CA LYS A 35 17.30 19.08 12.86
C LYS A 35 16.02 18.74 12.11
N PRO A 36 15.66 19.50 11.07
CA PRO A 36 14.51 19.17 10.24
C PRO A 36 14.72 17.81 9.55
N GLN A 37 13.60 17.14 9.26
CA GLN A 37 13.61 15.91 8.48
C GLN A 37 14.15 16.18 7.07
N ILE A 38 15.05 15.30 6.63
CA ILE A 38 15.66 15.36 5.30
C ILE A 38 15.05 14.25 4.45
N LEU A 39 14.42 14.59 3.33
CA LEU A 39 13.91 13.60 2.37
C LEU A 39 15.09 12.89 1.71
N LEU A 40 15.20 11.59 1.93
CA LEU A 40 16.23 10.74 1.30
C LEU A 40 15.76 10.20 -0.04
N SER A 41 14.48 9.81 -0.13
CA SER A 41 13.93 9.20 -1.34
C SER A 41 12.41 9.32 -1.38
N SER A 42 11.88 9.48 -2.59
CA SER A 42 10.44 9.54 -2.89
C SER A 42 10.11 8.46 -3.91
N LEU A 43 9.32 7.47 -3.52
CA LEU A 43 9.06 6.28 -4.31
C LEU A 43 7.60 6.22 -4.71
N VAL A 44 7.33 5.75 -5.93
CA VAL A 44 5.97 5.39 -6.33
C VAL A 44 5.69 3.96 -5.87
N MET A 45 4.56 3.78 -5.21
CA MET A 45 4.04 2.51 -4.74
C MET A 45 2.79 2.16 -5.53
N GLU A 46 2.82 0.99 -6.15
CA GLU A 46 1.69 0.37 -6.82
C GLU A 46 1.32 -0.91 -6.09
N SER A 47 0.06 -1.03 -5.67
CA SER A 47 -0.42 -2.21 -4.98
C SER A 47 -1.78 -2.67 -5.49
N ARG A 48 -1.99 -4.00 -5.44
CA ARG A 48 -3.26 -4.63 -5.75
C ARG A 48 -3.69 -5.49 -4.58
N LEU A 49 -4.83 -5.14 -4.01
CA LEU A 49 -5.50 -5.89 -2.97
C LEU A 49 -6.55 -6.81 -3.62
N SER A 50 -6.69 -8.04 -3.17
CA SER A 50 -7.90 -8.81 -3.45
C SER A 50 -8.94 -8.50 -2.38
N ALA A 51 -10.17 -8.27 -2.80
CA ALA A 51 -11.30 -8.04 -1.91
C ALA A 51 -12.22 -9.27 -1.91
N LYS A 52 -12.36 -9.89 -0.75
CA LYS A 52 -13.36 -10.91 -0.49
C LYS A 52 -14.57 -10.23 0.11
N VAL A 53 -15.67 -10.24 -0.64
CA VAL A 53 -16.94 -9.64 -0.22
C VAL A 53 -17.86 -10.76 0.23
N MET A 54 -18.42 -10.63 1.42
CA MET A 54 -19.29 -11.63 2.05
C MET A 54 -20.53 -10.95 2.62
N LEU A 55 -21.68 -11.60 2.52
CA LEU A 55 -22.89 -11.19 3.23
C LEU A 55 -22.96 -11.95 4.55
N HIS A 56 -23.03 -11.25 5.67
CA HIS A 56 -23.15 -11.86 7.00
C HIS A 56 -24.13 -11.06 7.86
N ASN A 57 -25.19 -11.70 8.35
CA ASN A 57 -26.27 -11.07 9.13
C ASN A 57 -26.83 -9.81 8.44
N ASN A 58 -27.17 -9.92 7.15
CA ASN A 58 -27.65 -8.81 6.30
C ASN A 58 -26.69 -7.60 6.19
N ALA A 59 -25.42 -7.75 6.58
CA ALA A 59 -24.39 -6.73 6.40
C ALA A 59 -23.33 -7.19 5.39
N ILE A 60 -22.91 -6.28 4.51
CA ILE A 60 -21.79 -6.53 3.61
C ILE A 60 -20.50 -6.39 4.42
N ARG A 61 -19.70 -7.46 4.43
CA ARG A 61 -18.37 -7.48 5.00
C ARG A 61 -17.34 -7.62 3.90
N VAL A 62 -16.28 -6.83 3.98
CA VAL A 62 -15.17 -6.89 3.03
C VAL A 62 -13.90 -7.23 3.79
N HIS A 63 -13.13 -8.15 3.24
CA HIS A 63 -11.78 -8.47 3.69
C HIS A 63 -10.79 -8.25 2.54
N LEU A 64 -9.77 -7.45 2.79
CA LEU A 64 -8.73 -7.09 1.84
C LEU A 64 -7.44 -7.83 2.16
N ASP A 65 -6.84 -8.42 1.13
CA ASP A 65 -5.54 -9.11 1.19
C ASP A 65 -4.57 -8.45 0.21
N LEU A 66 -3.36 -8.08 0.66
CA LEU A 66 -2.31 -7.55 -0.22
C LEU A 66 -1.75 -8.65 -1.14
N ARG A 67 -2.08 -8.60 -2.43
CA ARG A 67 -1.67 -9.62 -3.43
C ARG A 67 -0.43 -9.20 -4.20
N ARG A 68 -0.43 -7.98 -4.73
CA ARG A 68 0.72 -7.41 -5.45
C ARG A 68 1.15 -6.12 -4.78
N PHE A 69 2.46 -5.94 -4.72
CA PHE A 69 3.11 -4.76 -4.18
C PHE A 69 4.35 -4.54 -5.02
N ARG A 70 4.56 -3.29 -5.46
CA ARG A 70 5.73 -2.87 -6.20
C ARG A 70 6.06 -1.44 -5.82
N ILE A 71 7.32 -1.19 -5.52
CA ILE A 71 7.89 0.17 -5.46
C ILE A 71 8.86 0.41 -6.62
N TYR A 72 8.96 1.67 -7.07
CA TYR A 72 9.95 2.13 -8.03
C TYR A 72 10.21 3.65 -7.87
N SER A 73 11.37 4.12 -8.33
CA SER A 73 11.67 5.56 -8.42
C SER A 73 11.14 6.12 -9.74
N ASN A 74 10.57 7.32 -9.72
CA ASN A 74 10.20 8.05 -10.94
C ASN A 74 11.38 8.84 -11.54
N GLN A 75 12.50 8.96 -10.82
CA GLN A 75 13.68 9.72 -11.25
C GLN A 75 14.63 8.89 -12.10
N SER A 76 14.85 7.61 -11.76
CA SER A 76 15.77 6.74 -12.50
C SER A 76 15.52 5.24 -12.31
N ALA A 77 15.82 4.47 -13.38
CA ALA A 77 15.84 3.01 -13.34
C ALA A 77 16.95 2.45 -12.43
N PHE A 78 18.10 3.12 -12.34
CA PHE A 78 19.22 2.67 -11.51
C PHE A 78 18.93 2.86 -10.01
N GLU A 79 18.29 3.97 -9.64
CA GLU A 79 17.75 4.14 -8.28
C GLU A 79 16.71 3.07 -7.97
N SER A 80 15.85 2.72 -8.93
CA SER A 80 14.88 1.65 -8.75
C SER A 80 15.51 0.28 -8.45
N LEU A 81 16.69 0.00 -9.01
CA LEU A 81 17.44 -1.23 -8.72
C LEU A 81 17.98 -1.25 -7.29
N ALA A 82 18.49 -0.12 -6.80
CA ALA A 82 18.97 0.01 -5.42
C ALA A 82 17.85 -0.20 -4.38
N LEU A 83 16.58 -0.10 -4.79
CA LEU A 83 15.40 -0.29 -3.94
C LEU A 83 14.84 -1.71 -3.94
N LEU A 84 15.38 -2.63 -4.75
CA LEU A 84 14.97 -4.04 -4.75
C LEU A 84 15.03 -4.68 -3.35
N PRO A 85 16.07 -4.45 -2.52
CA PRO A 85 16.12 -5.00 -1.17
C PRO A 85 14.99 -4.52 -0.26
N LEU A 86 14.40 -3.35 -0.54
CA LEU A 86 13.33 -2.77 0.28
C LEU A 86 11.94 -3.31 -0.07
N GLN A 87 11.77 -3.99 -1.22
CA GLN A 87 10.46 -4.49 -1.67
C GLN A 87 9.82 -5.43 -0.63
N ALA A 88 10.55 -6.47 -0.21
CA ALA A 88 10.01 -7.46 0.71
C ALA A 88 9.77 -6.91 2.14
N PRO A 89 10.72 -6.18 2.76
CA PRO A 89 10.50 -5.60 4.09
C PRO A 89 9.31 -4.63 4.12
N LEU A 90 9.17 -3.76 3.12
CA LEU A 90 8.05 -2.82 3.06
C LEU A 90 6.73 -3.52 2.83
N LYS A 91 6.69 -4.53 1.95
CA LYS A 91 5.50 -5.36 1.78
C LYS A 91 5.08 -6.00 3.11
N THR A 92 6.02 -6.61 3.84
CA THR A 92 5.75 -7.24 5.14
C THR A 92 5.26 -6.22 6.16
N LEU A 93 5.88 -5.04 6.24
CA LEU A 93 5.44 -3.96 7.12
C LEU A 93 3.99 -3.58 6.84
N LEU A 94 3.64 -3.36 5.56
CA LEU A 94 2.26 -3.04 5.17
C LEU A 94 1.28 -4.18 5.49
N GLN A 95 1.69 -5.44 5.29
CA GLN A 95 0.87 -6.60 5.64
C GLN A 95 0.61 -6.71 7.14
N MET A 96 1.60 -6.41 7.97
CA MET A 96 1.48 -6.54 9.43
C MET A 96 0.80 -5.34 10.09
N THR A 97 0.93 -4.14 9.51
CA THR A 97 0.47 -2.90 10.16
C THR A 97 -0.75 -2.29 9.48
N ILE A 98 -0.71 -2.11 8.15
CA ILE A 98 -1.74 -1.37 7.42
C ILE A 98 -2.94 -2.26 7.07
N MET A 99 -2.72 -3.52 6.66
CA MET A 99 -3.82 -4.42 6.30
C MET A 99 -4.79 -4.69 7.47
N PRO A 100 -4.33 -4.97 8.71
CA PRO A 100 -5.25 -5.13 9.84
C PRO A 100 -6.02 -3.84 10.14
N PHE A 101 -5.36 -2.68 10.08
CA PHE A 101 -5.98 -1.39 10.30
C PHE A 101 -7.11 -1.11 9.30
N ILE A 102 -6.86 -1.32 8.01
CA ILE A 102 -7.85 -1.09 6.96
C ILE A 102 -9.01 -2.10 7.10
N ASN A 103 -8.71 -3.38 7.31
CA ASN A 103 -9.72 -4.42 7.44
C ASN A 103 -10.64 -4.19 8.64
N GLU A 104 -10.12 -3.78 9.79
CA GLU A 104 -10.95 -3.44 10.95
C GLU A 104 -11.82 -2.21 10.71
N LYS A 105 -11.32 -1.23 9.95
CA LYS A 105 -12.10 -0.03 9.59
C LYS A 105 -13.26 -0.35 8.64
N ILE A 106 -13.05 -1.22 7.64
CA ILE A 106 -14.08 -1.58 6.64
C ILE A 106 -15.07 -2.62 7.16
N LYS A 107 -14.69 -3.42 8.18
CA LYS A 107 -15.56 -4.45 8.77
C LYS A 107 -16.85 -3.90 9.38
N ARG A 108 -16.90 -2.60 9.71
CA ARG A 108 -18.05 -1.94 10.35
C ARG A 108 -19.14 -1.48 9.37
N GLY A 109 -18.93 -1.63 8.06
CA GLY A 109 -19.80 -1.06 7.03
C GLY A 109 -19.35 0.34 6.66
#